data_AF-A0AAV7UQD6-F1
#
_entry.id   AF-A0AAV7UQD6-F1
#
_cell.length_a   1.000
_cell.length_b   1.000
_cell.length_c   1.000
_cell.angle_alpha   90.00
_cell.angle_beta   90.00
_cell.angle_gamma   90.00
#
_symmetry.space_group_name_H-M   'P 1'
#
loop_
_entity.id
_entity.type
_entity.pdbx_description
1 polymer ?
#
loop_
_entity_poly.entity_id
_entity_poly.type
_entity_poly.pdbx_seq_one_letter_code
_entity_poly.pdbx_strand_id
1 'polypeptide(L)'
;MNRLVFRFVEGMRPEISQMIKNHLICWQAKPIDEVLQYAKYCSDKIELKQRKLKEKVMVMQIKAVQAGMQGNRIQQMVQHQPQEMECFRYNREDEVEEAL
;
A
#
# COMPACT_ATOMS: atom_id res chain seq x y z
N MET A 1 -17.01 1.24 43.21
CA MET A 1 -15.92 1.17 42.20
C MET A 1 -15.11 -0.10 42.44
N ASN A 2 -15.07 -1.02 41.46
CA ASN A 2 -14.30 -2.26 41.59
C ASN A 2 -12.79 -1.97 41.45
N ARG A 3 -12.06 -1.97 42.57
CA ARG A 3 -10.62 -1.64 42.60
C ARG A 3 -9.77 -2.59 41.77
N LEU A 4 -10.16 -3.86 41.65
CA LEU A 4 -9.45 -4.84 40.84
C LEU A 4 -9.53 -4.49 39.36
N VAL A 5 -10.75 -4.24 38.87
CA VAL A 5 -10.99 -3.85 37.48
C VAL A 5 -10.27 -2.54 37.15
N PHE A 6 -10.30 -1.57 38.06
CA PHE A 6 -9.57 -0.33 37.88
C PHE A 6 -8.06 -0.56 37.71
N ARG A 7 -7.43 -1.25 38.68
CA ARG A 7 -5.99 -1.55 38.62
C ARG A 7 -5.63 -2.35 37.36
N PHE A 8 -6.49 -3.29 36.97
CA PHE A 8 -6.32 -4.09 35.77
C PHE A 8 -6.31 -3.24 34.49
N VAL A 9 -7.30 -2.36 34.31
CA VAL A 9 -7.40 -1.50 33.12
C VAL A 9 -6.30 -0.43 33.09
N GLU A 10 -5.90 0.14 34.23
CA GLU A 10 -4.77 1.08 34.29
C GLU A 10 -3.41 0.42 34.05
N GLY A 11 -3.26 -0.87 34.39
CA GLY A 11 -2.03 -1.64 34.17
C GLY A 11 -1.87 -2.18 32.74
N MET A 12 -2.89 -2.03 31.89
CA MET A 12 -2.85 -2.48 30.50
C MET A 12 -2.03 -1.54 29.61
N ARG A 13 -1.64 -2.04 28.43
CA ARG A 13 -1.07 -1.20 27.37
C ARG A 13 -1.98 0.03 27.13
N PRO A 14 -1.42 1.24 26.95
CA PRO A 14 -2.20 2.47 26.85
C PRO A 14 -3.32 2.41 25.81
N GLU A 15 -3.06 1.84 24.63
CA GLU A 15 -4.05 1.70 23.56
C GLU A 15 -5.23 0.81 23.97
N ILE A 16 -4.97 -0.29 24.68
CA ILE A 16 -6.03 -1.19 25.18
C ILE A 16 -6.80 -0.52 26.30
N SER A 17 -6.10 0.12 27.24
CA SER A 17 -6.72 0.87 28.35
C SER A 17 -7.67 1.95 27.81
N GLN A 18 -7.20 2.73 26.84
CA GLN A 18 -7.99 3.78 26.20
C GLN A 18 -9.22 3.21 25.49
N MET A 19 -9.08 2.09 24.76
CA MET A 19 -10.20 1.44 24.09
C MET A 19 -11.25 0.94 25.09
N ILE A 20 -10.84 0.31 26.19
CA ILE A 20 -11.76 -0.12 27.26
C ILE A 20 -12.50 1.09 27.83
N LYS A 21 -11.78 2.15 28.22
CA LYS A 21 -12.36 3.36 28.82
C LYS A 21 -13.35 4.05 27.88
N ASN A 22 -13.06 4.08 26.59
CA ASN A 22 -13.86 4.81 25.61
C ASN A 22 -15.04 4.01 25.06
N HIS A 23 -14.99 2.67 25.07
CA HIS A 23 -15.94 1.85 24.32
C HIS A 23 -16.68 0.83 25.18
N LEU A 24 -16.14 0.47 26.36
CA LEU A 24 -16.84 -0.37 27.33
C LEU A 24 -17.55 0.53 28.35
N ILE A 25 -18.84 0.78 28.11
CA ILE A 25 -19.67 1.61 29.00
C ILE A 25 -19.69 1.02 30.41
N CYS A 26 -19.52 1.88 31.41
CA CYS A 26 -19.50 1.49 32.82
C CYS A 26 -18.48 0.38 33.15
N TRP A 27 -17.35 0.32 32.41
CA TRP A 27 -16.32 -0.71 32.57
C TRP A 27 -15.90 -0.95 34.04
N GLN A 28 -15.87 0.07 34.88
CA GLN A 28 -15.51 -0.02 36.31
C GLN A 28 -16.49 -0.82 37.18
N ALA A 29 -17.72 -1.00 36.70
CA ALA A 29 -18.77 -1.77 37.36
C ALA A 29 -18.94 -3.17 36.73
N LYS A 30 -18.25 -3.45 35.62
CA LYS A 30 -18.33 -4.74 34.94
C LYS A 30 -17.59 -5.83 35.72
N PRO A 31 -18.05 -7.09 35.63
CA PRO A 31 -17.28 -8.25 36.05
C PRO A 31 -15.91 -8.30 35.37
N ILE A 32 -14.89 -8.82 36.06
CA ILE A 32 -13.50 -8.82 35.56
C ILE A 32 -13.34 -9.69 34.31
N ASP A 33 -14.12 -10.75 34.18
CA ASP A 33 -14.20 -11.64 33.02
C ASP A 33 -14.72 -10.93 31.77
N GLU A 34 -15.76 -10.10 31.89
CA GLU A 34 -16.23 -9.26 30.77
C GLU A 34 -15.13 -8.27 30.32
N VAL A 35 -14.44 -7.65 31.28
CA VAL A 35 -13.35 -6.70 30.99
C VAL A 35 -12.16 -7.43 30.34
N LEU A 36 -11.84 -8.64 30.77
CA LEU A 36 -10.82 -9.51 30.18
C LEU A 36 -11.15 -9.90 28.73
N GLN A 37 -12.39 -10.30 28.47
CA GLN A 37 -12.83 -10.62 27.11
C GLN A 37 -12.73 -9.40 26.19
N TYR A 38 -13.13 -8.22 26.67
CA TYR A 38 -13.00 -7.00 25.90
C TYR A 38 -11.54 -6.61 25.67
N ALA A 39 -10.68 -6.74 26.69
CA ALA A 39 -9.24 -6.50 26.56
C ALA A 39 -8.59 -7.42 25.50
N LYS A 40 -9.00 -8.70 25.46
CA LYS A 40 -8.58 -9.65 24.41
C LYS A 40 -9.00 -9.17 23.02
N TYR A 41 -10.28 -8.80 22.85
CA TYR A 41 -10.78 -8.24 21.60
C TYR A 41 -10.00 -6.99 21.15
N CYS A 42 -9.66 -6.08 22.09
CA CYS A 42 -8.81 -4.93 21.79
C CYS A 42 -7.42 -5.35 21.27
N SER A 43 -6.79 -6.34 21.92
CA SER A 43 -5.50 -6.87 21.49
C SER A 43 -5.56 -7.43 20.07
N ASP A 44 -6.54 -8.29 19.78
CA ASP A 44 -6.72 -8.92 18.47
C ASP A 44 -6.94 -7.87 17.37
N LYS A 45 -7.69 -6.81 17.68
CA LYS A 45 -7.94 -5.70 16.76
C LYS A 45 -6.66 -4.89 16.46
N ILE A 46 -5.81 -4.67 17.45
CA ILE A 46 -4.52 -3.99 17.26
C ILE A 46 -3.60 -4.85 16.38
N GLU A 47 -3.48 -6.14 16.67
CA GLU A 47 -2.68 -7.07 15.87
C GLU A 47 -3.16 -7.17 14.42
N LEU A 48 -4.47 -7.20 14.21
CA LEU A 48 -5.05 -7.21 12.87
C LEU A 48 -4.70 -5.93 12.10
N LYS A 49 -4.78 -4.76 12.74
CA LYS A 49 -4.38 -3.49 12.12
C LYS A 49 -2.90 -3.49 11.74
N GLN A 50 -2.04 -4.00 12.61
CA GLN A 50 -0.60 -4.10 12.33
C GLN A 50 -0.31 -5.05 11.16
N ARG A 51 -0.99 -6.21 11.12
CA ARG A 51 -0.88 -7.16 10.00
C ARG A 51 -1.28 -6.53 8.67
N LYS A 52 -2.45 -5.88 8.62
CA LYS A 52 -2.94 -5.18 7.41
C LYS A 52 -2.01 -4.06 6.96
N LEU A 53 -1.41 -3.32 7.90
CA LEU A 53 -0.44 -2.28 7.57
C LEU A 53 0.82 -2.88 6.93
N LYS A 54 1.37 -3.95 7.52
CA LYS A 54 2.55 -4.65 6.97
C LYS A 54 2.28 -5.17 5.56
N GLU A 55 1.12 -5.79 5.33
CA GLU A 55 0.70 -6.28 4.01
C GLU A 55 0.60 -5.13 3.00
N LYS A 56 -0.04 -4.01 3.39
CA LYS A 56 -0.15 -2.82 2.52
C LYS A 56 1.21 -2.25 2.15
N VAL A 57 2.13 -2.15 3.11
CA VAL A 57 3.50 -1.67 2.86
C VAL A 57 4.23 -2.60 1.89
N MET A 58 4.12 -3.91 2.07
CA MET A 58 4.73 -4.91 1.17
C MET A 58 4.19 -4.77 -0.26
N VAL A 59 2.87 -4.64 -0.44
CA VAL A 59 2.26 -4.43 -1.76
C VAL A 59 2.77 -3.13 -2.40
N MET A 60 2.89 -2.04 -1.63
CA MET A 60 3.42 -0.78 -2.14
C MET A 60 4.90 -0.90 -2.56
N GLN A 61 5.72 -1.64 -1.79
CA GLN A 61 7.12 -1.90 -2.14
C GLN A 61 7.24 -2.72 -3.44
N ILE A 62 6.45 -3.79 -3.60
CA ILE A 62 6.43 -4.59 -4.83
C ILE A 62 6.03 -3.73 -6.03
N LYS A 63 4.98 -2.91 -5.89
CA LYS A 63 4.53 -1.99 -6.97
C LYS A 63 5.61 -0.97 -7.33
N ALA A 64 6.30 -0.40 -6.34
CA ALA A 64 7.40 0.54 -6.58
C ALA A 64 8.56 -0.11 -7.36
N VAL A 65 8.93 -1.34 -6.98
CA VAL A 65 9.95 -2.10 -7.70
C VAL A 65 9.50 -2.42 -9.14
N GLN A 66 8.26 -2.85 -9.33
CA GLN A 66 7.71 -3.13 -10.67
C GLN A 66 7.69 -1.89 -11.57
N ALA A 67 7.28 -0.74 -11.02
CA ALA A 67 7.30 0.54 -11.74
C ALA A 67 8.73 0.96 -12.11
N GLY A 68 9.71 0.78 -11.21
CA GLY A 68 11.12 1.02 -11.50
C GLY A 68 11.69 0.10 -12.58
N MET A 69 11.31 -1.18 -12.60
CA MET A 69 11.71 -2.11 -13.67
C MET A 69 11.09 -1.77 -15.03
N GLN A 70 9.84 -1.29 -15.05
CA GLN A 70 9.21 -0.81 -16.29
C GLN A 70 9.89 0.45 -16.84
N GLY A 71 10.27 1.40 -15.97
CA GLY A 71 11.04 2.59 -16.37
C GLY A 71 12.39 2.23 -17.01
N ASN A 72 13.10 1.24 -16.47
CA ASN A 72 14.37 0.77 -17.01
C ASN A 72 14.22 0.01 -18.34
N ARG A 73 13.13 -0.77 -18.53
CA ARG A 73 12.86 -1.44 -19.81
C ARG A 73 12.55 -0.47 -20.94
N ILE A 74 11.86 0.64 -20.67
CA ILE A 74 11.58 1.66 -21.69
C ILE A 74 12.87 2.39 -22.11
N GLN A 75 13.76 2.72 -21.17
CA GLN A 75 15.03 3.36 -21.52
C GLN A 75 15.95 2.47 -22.37
N GLN A 76 15.97 1.15 -22.15
CA GLN A 76 16.77 0.24 -22.97
C GLN A 76 16.24 0.09 -24.41
N MET A 77 14.92 0.17 -24.63
CA MET A 77 14.32 0.14 -25.97
C MET A 77 14.57 1.43 -26.76
N VAL A 78 14.71 2.58 -26.10
CA VAL A 78 15.02 3.85 -26.76
C VAL A 78 16.49 3.93 -27.21
N GLN A 79 17.42 3.25 -26.54
CA GLN A 79 18.85 3.25 -26.94
C GLN A 79 19.21 2.26 -28.06
N HIS A 80 18.27 1.42 -28.55
CA HIS A 80 18.55 0.39 -29.56
C HIS A 80 17.82 0.58 -30.89
N GLN A 81 17.37 1.79 -31.24
CA GLN A 81 16.98 2.08 -32.63
C GLN A 81 18.20 2.60 -33.42
N PRO A 82 18.83 1.80 -34.30
CA PRO A 82 19.71 2.36 -35.31
C PRO A 82 18.88 3.21 -36.27
N GLN A 83 19.34 4.43 -36.47
CA GLN A 83 18.83 5.39 -37.44
C GLN A 83 19.16 4.91 -38.85
N GLU A 84 18.16 4.46 -39.60
CA GLU A 84 18.23 4.47 -41.06
C GLU A 84 16.92 5.08 -41.58
N MET A 85 16.97 6.37 -41.89
CA MET A 85 15.93 7.08 -42.62
C MET A 85 16.56 7.60 -43.91
N GLU A 86 16.72 6.73 -44.89
CA GLU A 86 16.95 7.15 -46.27
C GLU A 86 15.59 7.45 -46.90
N CYS A 87 15.23 8.74 -46.96
CA CYS A 87 14.13 9.18 -47.80
C CYS A 87 14.72 9.76 -49.08
N PHE A 88 14.57 8.98 -50.15
CA PHE A 88 15.02 9.24 -51.52
C PHE A 88 14.63 10.65 -52.01
N ARG A 89 15.61 11.43 -52.45
CA ARG A 89 15.39 12.58 -53.34
C ARG A 89 15.10 12.06 -54.74
N TYR A 90 13.84 12.13 -55.17
CA TYR A 90 13.51 12.06 -56.60
C TYR A 90 13.54 13.48 -57.17
N ASN A 91 14.65 13.82 -57.84
CA ASN A 91 14.64 14.84 -58.88
C ASN A 91 14.06 14.19 -60.14
N ARG A 92 12.94 14.69 -60.65
CA ARG A 92 12.45 14.36 -62.00
C ARG A 92 12.47 15.66 -62.80
N GLU A 93 13.64 15.96 -63.35
CA GLU A 93 13.75 16.80 -64.53
C GLU A 93 14.07 15.87 -65.71
N ASP A 94 13.37 16.16 -66.81
CA ASP A 94 13.65 15.81 -68.21
C ASP A 94 13.22 14.46 -68.82
N GLU A 95 12.38 14.63 -69.87
CA GLU A 95 12.32 13.94 -71.18
C GLU A 95 11.88 12.45 -71.15
N VAL A 96 10.92 11.97 -71.97
CA VAL A 96 10.88 11.80 -73.44
C VAL A 96 9.41 11.41 -73.77
N GLU A 97 8.69 12.14 -74.62
CA GLU A 97 8.46 11.90 -76.06
C GLU A 97 7.73 10.59 -76.44
N GLU A 98 6.76 10.73 -77.37
CA GLU A 98 6.11 9.74 -78.26
C GLU A 98 5.27 8.58 -77.70
N ALA A 99 3.95 8.67 -77.86
CA ALA A 99 3.18 7.91 -78.88
C ALA A 99 1.67 7.98 -78.58
N LEU A 100 0.92 8.70 -79.41
CA LEU A 100 -0.39 8.33 -79.99
C LEU A 100 -0.95 9.47 -80.85
#